data_AF-A0A1J1IZX7-F1
#
_entry.id   AF-A0A1J1IZX7-F1
#
_cell.length_a   1.000
_cell.length_b   1.000
_cell.length_c   1.000
_cell.angle_alpha   90.00
_cell.angle_beta   90.00
_cell.angle_gamma   90.00
#
_symmetry.space_group_name_H-M   'P 1'
#
loop_
_entity.id
_entity.type
_entity.pdbx_description
1 polymer ?
#
loop_
_entity_poly.entity_id
_entity_poly.type
_entity_poly.pdbx_seq_one_letter_code
_entity_poly.pdbx_strand_id
1 'polypeptide(L)'
;MKPVNIDKVYLNWKLLYKYGMIYREVMHLTRLDFCQAFNFGSTNKLVIQMLSMMKDSDPNLFKLRCPGPVVMSKFYIKTGTMMSIFPSGDYKLIFEFELENKTLVDYFEVICSLNSPNKDTFG
;
A
#
# COMPACT_ATOMS: atom_id res chain seq x y z
N MET A 1 21.12 -3.11 24.87
CA MET A 1 20.28 -2.33 23.94
C MET A 1 18.92 -2.18 24.59
N LYS A 2 18.43 -0.96 24.88
CA LYS A 2 17.09 -0.79 25.47
C LYS A 2 16.05 -1.10 24.39
N PRO A 3 14.95 -1.81 24.71
CA PRO A 3 13.86 -2.00 23.75
C PRO A 3 13.31 -0.62 23.38
N VAL A 4 13.36 -0.29 22.09
CA VAL A 4 12.65 0.87 21.56
C VAL A 4 11.17 0.48 21.59
N ASN A 5 10.39 1.19 22.40
CA ASN A 5 8.94 1.03 22.39
C ASN A 5 8.45 1.60 21.06
N ILE A 6 8.20 0.73 20.07
CA ILE A 6 7.61 1.12 18.79
C ILE A 6 6.12 1.28 19.04
N ASP A 7 5.73 2.41 19.63
CA ASP A 7 4.34 2.66 20.00
C ASP A 7 3.48 2.94 18.75
N LYS A 8 4.07 3.53 17.69
CA LYS A 8 3.40 3.79 16.41
C LYS A 8 4.35 3.74 15.22
N VAL A 9 3.88 3.10 14.16
CA VAL A 9 4.50 3.09 12.82
C VAL A 9 3.54 3.76 11.85
N TYR A 10 4.08 4.69 11.08
CA TYR A 10 3.38 5.45 10.06
C TYR A 10 3.85 4.99 8.69
N LEU A 11 2.92 4.81 7.76
CA LEU A 11 3.18 4.53 6.36
C LEU A 11 3.01 5.81 5.53
N ASN A 12 4.04 6.17 4.79
CA ASN A 12 3.93 7.04 3.62
C ASN A 12 3.90 6.15 2.37
N TRP A 13 2.87 6.29 1.55
CA TRP A 13 2.65 5.49 0.36
C TRP A 13 2.46 6.39 -0.86
N LYS A 14 3.30 6.18 -1.88
CA LYS A 14 3.15 6.80 -3.20
C LYS A 14 2.82 5.76 -4.24
N LEU A 15 1.92 6.10 -5.14
CA LEU A 15 1.66 5.38 -6.37
C LEU A 15 2.03 6.27 -7.54
N LEU A 16 2.88 5.75 -8.42
CA LEU A 16 3.26 6.39 -9.66
C LEU A 16 2.83 5.52 -10.84
N TYR A 17 2.33 6.18 -11.88
CA TYR A 17 1.95 5.56 -13.16
C TYR A 17 2.85 6.06 -14.28
N LYS A 18 3.23 5.17 -15.18
CA LYS A 18 4.18 5.49 -16.26
C LYS A 18 3.46 6.08 -17.47
N TYR A 19 3.81 7.32 -17.78
CA TYR A 19 3.42 8.02 -19.00
C TYR A 19 4.61 8.09 -19.95
N GLY A 20 4.59 7.28 -21.01
CA GLY A 20 5.71 7.17 -21.94
C GLY A 20 6.98 6.68 -21.24
N MET A 21 7.98 7.56 -21.10
CA MET A 21 9.27 7.24 -20.45
C MET A 21 9.37 7.70 -18.99
N ILE A 22 8.35 8.35 -18.43
CA ILE A 22 8.42 8.94 -17.08
C ILE A 22 7.32 8.40 -16.16
N TYR A 23 7.65 8.20 -14.89
CA TYR A 23 6.66 7.92 -13.84
C TYR A 23 6.12 9.24 -13.27
N ARG A 24 4.79 9.35 -13.16
CA ARG A 24 4.10 10.49 -12.53
C ARG A 24 3.35 10.01 -11.31
N GLU A 25 3.42 10.77 -10.23
CA GLU A 25 2.66 10.51 -9.01
C GLU A 25 1.16 10.69 -9.30
N VAL A 26 0.39 9.64 -9.05
CA VAL A 26 -1.08 9.63 -9.18
C VAL A 26 -1.77 9.46 -7.83
N MET A 27 -1.01 9.07 -6.79
CA MET A 27 -1.48 9.00 -5.41
C MET A 27 -0.32 9.24 -4.46
N HIS A 28 -0.59 9.99 -3.40
CA HIS A 28 0.33 10.18 -2.30
C HIS A 28 -0.44 10.27 -1.00
N LEU A 29 -0.09 9.38 -0.08
CA LEU A 29 -0.67 9.28 1.24
C LEU A 29 0.47 9.36 2.22
N THR A 30 0.36 10.25 3.20
CA THR A 30 1.39 10.48 4.19
C THR A 30 0.87 10.17 5.56
N ARG A 31 1.74 9.62 6.41
CA ARG A 31 1.47 9.36 7.82
C ARG A 31 0.16 8.60 8.07
N LEU A 32 -0.09 7.57 7.27
CA LEU A 32 -1.12 6.59 7.60
C LEU A 32 -0.64 5.82 8.83
N ASP A 33 -1.32 5.96 9.96
CA ASP A 33 -1.05 5.09 11.12
C ASP A 33 -1.29 3.65 10.69
N PHE A 34 -0.21 2.89 10.57
CA PHE A 34 -0.22 1.56 9.97
C PHE A 34 -1.12 0.62 10.77
N CYS A 35 -1.14 0.76 12.09
CA CYS A 35 -1.96 -0.06 12.96
C CYS A 35 -3.43 0.36 12.94
N GLN A 36 -3.71 1.67 12.88
CA GLN A 36 -5.07 2.17 12.80
C GLN A 36 -5.71 1.88 11.43
N ALA A 37 -4.97 2.08 10.33
CA ALA A 37 -5.45 1.83 8.98
C ALA A 37 -5.84 0.36 8.77
N PHE A 38 -5.10 -0.57 9.39
CA PHE A 38 -5.41 -1.99 9.33
C PHE A 38 -6.57 -2.40 10.24
N ASN A 39 -6.74 -1.79 11.41
CA ASN A 39 -7.78 -2.16 12.39
C ASN A 39 -9.15 -1.48 12.14
N PHE A 40 -9.15 -0.21 11.77
CA PHE A 40 -10.37 0.60 11.68
C PHE A 40 -10.73 0.98 10.24
N GLY A 41 -9.89 0.62 9.28
CA GLY A 41 -9.99 1.05 7.90
C GLY A 41 -9.49 2.48 7.69
N SER A 42 -9.55 2.94 6.45
CA SER A 42 -9.22 4.31 6.06
C SER A 42 -10.50 5.02 5.60
N THR A 43 -10.54 6.36 5.64
CA THR A 43 -11.58 7.12 4.92
C THR A 43 -11.22 7.30 3.44
N ASN A 44 -9.98 7.01 3.06
CA ASN A 44 -9.53 7.06 1.68
C ASN A 44 -9.98 5.82 0.93
N LYS A 45 -10.84 5.99 -0.09
CA LYS A 45 -11.41 4.90 -0.88
C LYS A 45 -10.34 4.01 -1.54
N LEU A 46 -9.20 4.57 -1.94
CA LEU A 46 -8.09 3.84 -2.54
C LEU A 46 -7.44 2.90 -1.53
N VAL A 47 -7.22 3.40 -0.32
CA VAL A 47 -6.64 2.62 0.77
C VAL A 47 -7.59 1.51 1.19
N ILE A 48 -8.88 1.81 1.38
CA ILE A 48 -9.89 0.81 1.72
C ILE A 48 -9.88 -0.33 0.71
N GLN A 49 -9.87 0.00 -0.58
CA GLN A 49 -9.92 -1.02 -1.63
C GLN A 49 -8.61 -1.79 -1.74
N MET A 50 -7.45 -1.14 -1.62
CA MET A 50 -6.15 -1.83 -1.61
C MET A 50 -6.05 -2.79 -0.42
N LEU A 51 -6.47 -2.35 0.78
CA LEU A 51 -6.53 -3.22 1.96
C LEU A 51 -7.54 -4.36 1.75
N SER A 52 -8.67 -4.11 1.08
CA SER A 52 -9.63 -5.15 0.71
C SER A 52 -9.02 -6.18 -0.25
N MET A 53 -8.29 -5.74 -1.27
CA MET A 53 -7.59 -6.63 -2.20
C MET A 53 -6.55 -7.47 -1.46
N MET A 54 -5.73 -6.84 -0.62
CA MET A 54 -4.76 -7.51 0.24
C MET A 54 -5.43 -8.55 1.16
N LYS A 55 -6.64 -8.24 1.68
CA LYS A 55 -7.40 -9.13 2.56
C LYS A 55 -7.95 -10.34 1.82
N ASP A 56 -8.39 -10.12 0.59
CA ASP A 56 -8.82 -11.21 -0.30
C ASP A 56 -7.63 -12.08 -0.73
N SER A 57 -6.45 -11.50 -0.94
CA SER A 57 -5.22 -12.24 -1.25
C SER A 57 -4.79 -13.15 -0.10
N ASP A 58 -4.69 -12.61 1.12
CA ASP A 58 -4.34 -13.38 2.30
C ASP A 58 -5.21 -12.94 3.48
N PRO A 59 -6.26 -13.70 3.82
CA PRO A 59 -7.16 -13.34 4.92
C PRO A 59 -6.45 -13.39 6.29
N ASN A 60 -5.26 -13.99 6.38
CA ASN A 60 -4.45 -13.97 7.59
C ASN A 60 -3.53 -12.75 7.68
N LEU A 61 -3.36 -11.98 6.60
CA LEU A 61 -2.55 -10.76 6.58
C LEU A 61 -3.05 -9.72 7.60
N PHE A 62 -4.36 -9.70 7.82
CA PHE A 62 -5.04 -8.78 8.76
C PHE A 62 -5.25 -9.39 10.14
N LYS A 63 -4.80 -10.62 10.39
CA LYS A 63 -4.77 -11.20 11.75
C LYS A 63 -3.58 -10.69 12.56
N LEU A 64 -2.83 -9.73 12.04
CA LEU A 64 -1.65 -9.18 12.67
C LEU A 64 -1.98 -8.55 14.02
N ARG A 65 -1.14 -8.84 15.03
CA ARG A 65 -1.06 -8.04 16.25
C ARG A 65 -0.15 -6.86 15.96
N CYS A 66 -0.67 -5.65 16.13
CA CYS A 66 0.14 -4.48 16.29
C CYS A 66 0.53 -4.32 17.77
N PRO A 67 1.81 -4.16 18.12
CA PRO A 67 3.00 -4.22 17.25
C PRO A 67 3.40 -5.68 16.90
N GLY A 68 3.89 -5.90 15.68
CA GLY A 68 4.31 -7.24 15.21
C GLY A 68 4.68 -7.26 13.72
N PRO A 69 5.40 -8.31 13.25
CA PRO A 69 5.83 -8.42 11.86
C PRO A 69 4.67 -8.74 10.91
N VAL A 70 4.61 -8.05 9.77
CA VAL A 70 3.70 -8.37 8.67
C VAL A 70 4.35 -9.45 7.80
N VAL A 71 3.75 -10.63 7.73
CA VAL A 71 4.24 -11.72 6.88
C VAL A 71 3.24 -11.95 5.74
N MET A 72 3.57 -11.45 4.55
CA MET A 72 2.84 -11.70 3.31
C MET A 72 3.45 -12.91 2.61
N SER A 73 2.76 -14.05 2.63
CA SER A 73 3.25 -15.29 1.99
C SER A 73 2.64 -15.56 0.62
N LYS A 74 1.46 -15.00 0.34
CA LYS A 74 0.69 -15.23 -0.90
C LYS A 74 -0.02 -13.95 -1.34
N PHE A 75 0.74 -13.02 -1.92
CA PHE A 75 0.13 -11.86 -2.57
C PHE A 75 -0.34 -12.23 -3.98
N TYR A 76 -1.64 -12.33 -4.18
CA TYR A 76 -2.23 -12.51 -5.50
C TYR A 76 -3.46 -11.60 -5.65
N ILE A 77 -3.52 -10.84 -6.73
CA ILE A 77 -4.69 -10.01 -7.01
C ILE A 77 -5.71 -10.86 -7.74
N LYS A 78 -6.87 -11.11 -7.10
CA LYS A 78 -7.95 -11.86 -7.73
C LYS A 78 -8.45 -11.11 -8.97
N THR A 79 -8.44 -11.77 -10.13
CA THR A 79 -8.94 -11.19 -11.38
C THR A 79 -10.38 -10.71 -11.19
N GLY A 80 -10.68 -9.46 -11.58
CA GLY A 80 -11.99 -8.83 -11.38
C GLY A 80 -12.19 -8.11 -10.03
N THR A 81 -11.27 -8.23 -9.06
CA THR A 81 -11.21 -7.33 -7.88
C THR A 81 -10.31 -6.11 -8.11
N MET A 82 -9.58 -6.11 -9.24
CA MET A 82 -8.78 -4.98 -9.70
C MET A 82 -9.70 -3.77 -9.93
N MET A 83 -9.42 -2.67 -9.23
CA MET A 83 -10.30 -1.50 -9.22
C MET A 83 -10.47 -0.90 -10.62
N SER A 84 -11.66 -0.36 -10.90
CA SER A 84 -12.02 0.33 -12.16
C SER A 84 -11.15 1.57 -12.46
N ILE A 85 -10.34 1.99 -11.50
CA ILE A 85 -9.49 3.19 -11.59
C ILE A 85 -8.03 2.87 -11.94
N PHE A 86 -7.64 1.60 -11.97
CA PHE A 86 -6.29 1.22 -12.36
C PHE A 86 -6.33 0.82 -13.84
N PRO A 87 -5.91 1.70 -14.76
CA PRO A 87 -5.72 1.35 -16.16
C PRO A 87 -4.60 0.33 -16.35
N SER A 88 -4.58 -0.28 -17.52
CA SER A 88 -3.41 -1.06 -17.96
C SER A 88 -2.17 -0.18 -18.04
N GLY A 89 -1.05 -0.66 -17.53
CA GLY A 89 0.24 0.02 -17.68
C GLY A 89 1.25 -0.34 -16.60
N ASP A 90 2.36 0.40 -16.57
CA ASP A 90 3.43 0.19 -15.61
C ASP A 90 3.25 1.10 -14.39
N TYR A 91 3.39 0.51 -13.21
CA TYR A 91 3.25 1.17 -11.93
C TYR A 91 4.52 1.05 -11.11
N LYS A 92 4.73 2.04 -10.26
CA LYS A 92 5.73 2.04 -9.20
C LYS A 92 5.03 2.41 -7.90
N LEU A 93 5.10 1.53 -6.92
CA LEU A 93 4.62 1.77 -5.57
C LEU A 93 5.83 1.99 -4.66
N ILE A 94 5.77 3.03 -3.85
CA ILE A 94 6.81 3.34 -2.87
C ILE A 94 6.16 3.33 -1.49
N PHE A 95 6.70 2.51 -0.59
CA PHE A 95 6.27 2.43 0.80
C PHE A 95 7.43 2.83 1.70
N GLU A 96 7.20 3.84 2.53
CA GLU A 96 8.14 4.37 3.52
C GLU A 96 7.50 4.23 4.90
N PHE A 97 8.17 3.55 5.82
CA PHE A 97 7.70 3.37 7.18
C PHE A 97 8.51 4.27 8.11
N GLU A 98 7.83 5.10 8.89
CA GLU A 98 8.45 6.00 9.84
C GLU A 98 7.85 5.85 11.24
N LEU A 99 8.66 6.08 12.27
CA LEU A 99 8.20 6.16 13.65
C LEU A 99 7.51 7.51 13.90
N GLU A 100 6.86 7.64 15.06
CA GLU A 100 6.22 8.91 15.50
C GLU A 100 7.16 10.12 15.35
N ASN A 101 8.43 9.96 15.74
CA ASN A 101 9.46 10.99 15.66
C ASN A 101 10.05 11.19 14.25
N LYS A 102 9.42 10.62 13.20
CA LYS A 102 9.86 10.65 11.79
C LYS A 102 11.17 9.92 11.49
N THR A 103 11.61 9.04 12.38
CA THR A 103 12.73 8.13 12.07
C THR A 103 12.25 7.12 11.03
N LEU A 104 12.86 7.12 9.85
CA LEU A 104 12.62 6.09 8.83
C LEU A 104 13.11 4.74 9.37
N VAL A 105 12.21 3.76 9.37
CA VAL A 105 12.48 2.40 9.85
C VAL A 105 12.57 1.39 8.71
N ASP A 106 11.82 1.60 7.63
CA ASP A 106 11.86 0.71 6.47
C ASP A 106 11.45 1.44 5.18
N TYR A 107 11.90 0.90 4.05
CA TYR A 107 11.60 1.38 2.72
C TYR A 107 11.56 0.21 1.75
N PHE A 108 10.51 0.12 0.94
CA PHE A 108 10.54 -0.76 -0.22
C PHE A 108 9.78 -0.17 -1.40
N GLU A 109 10.29 -0.52 -2.58
CA GLU A 109 9.71 -0.17 -3.87
C GLU A 109 9.21 -1.43 -4.57
N VAL A 110 8.01 -1.34 -5.15
CA VAL A 110 7.45 -2.38 -6.02
C VAL A 110 7.23 -1.79 -7.39
N ILE A 111 7.91 -2.34 -8.40
CA ILE A 111 7.65 -2.05 -9.80
C ILE A 111 6.82 -3.21 -10.37
N CYS A 112 5.67 -2.91 -10.94
CA CYS A 112 4.79 -3.92 -11.52
C CYS A 112 4.10 -3.41 -12.78
N SER A 113 3.76 -4.33 -13.68
CA SER A 113 2.92 -4.06 -14.84
C SER A 113 1.53 -4.65 -14.60
N LEU A 114 0.52 -3.85 -14.87
CA LEU A 114 -0.87 -4.24 -14.70
C LEU A 114 -1.53 -4.40 -16.07
N ASN A 115 -2.22 -5.52 -16.26
CA ASN A 115 -3.15 -5.69 -17.37
C ASN A 115 -4.58 -5.60 -16.82
N SER A 116 -5.33 -4.61 -17.30
CA SER A 116 -6.64 -4.21 -16.82
C SER A 116 -7.53 -3.75 -17.98
N PRO A 117 -8.82 -4.13 -18.02
CA PRO A 117 -9.74 -3.68 -19.06
C PRO A 117 -10.10 -2.18 -18.96
N ASN A 118 -9.68 -1.50 -17.91
CA ASN A 118 -9.97 -0.09 -17.70
C ASN A 118 -9.14 0.79 -18.65
N LYS A 119 -9.80 1.76 -19.29
CA LYS A 119 -9.14 2.84 -20.02
C LYS A 119 -8.41 3.76 -19.04
N ASP A 120 -7.43 4.52 -19.53
CA ASP A 120 -6.71 5.49 -18.68
C ASP A 120 -7.67 6.43 -17.95
N THR A 121 -7.75 6.29 -16.63
CA THR A 121 -8.59 7.10 -15.74
C THR A 121 -7.79 8.14 -14.98
N PHE A 122 -6.46 8.20 -15.15
CA PHE A 122 -5.60 9.15 -14.45
C PHE A 122 -5.40 10.46 -15.21
N GLY A 123 -5.80 10.51 -16.48
CA GLY A 123 -5.78 11.71 -17.33
C GLY A 123 -5.12 11.45 -18.68
#